data_AF-A0A841TTT2-F1
#
_entry.id   AF-A0A841TTT2-F1
#
_cell.length_a   1.000
_cell.length_b   1.000
_cell.length_c   1.000
_cell.angle_alpha   90.00
_cell.angle_beta   90.00
_cell.angle_gamma   90.00
#
_symmetry.space_group_name_H-M   'P 1'
#
loop_
_entity.id
_entity.type
_entity.pdbx_description
1 polymer ?
#
loop_
_entity_poly.entity_id
_entity_poly.type
_entity_poly.pdbx_seq_one_letter_code
_entity_poly.pdbx_strand_id
1 'polypeptide(L)'
;MEAPRLIRFKEVNGVGTNSAYIEISRTSQYVNKIRSYEVIVDDIERGTIQDGGTMKIELEPGEHEIRLKIDWCGSNRLAFRLQDNEVRKFRCGSPIKGWRYLSPFMMPYSIFFNKDKYLYIEAIDG
;
A
#
# COMPACT_ATOMS: atom_id res chain seq x y z
N MET A 1 -30.89 6.18 47.09
CA MET A 1 -30.76 5.92 45.65
C MET A 1 -29.51 6.66 45.19
N GLU A 2 -28.34 6.03 45.34
CA GLU A 2 -27.05 6.63 44.96
C GLU A 2 -26.73 6.30 43.50
N ALA A 3 -26.31 7.31 42.75
CA ALA A 3 -25.86 7.18 41.37
C ALA A 3 -24.49 6.47 41.31
N PRO A 4 -24.24 5.60 40.32
CA PRO A 4 -22.95 4.92 40.21
C PRO A 4 -21.84 5.91 39.81
N ARG A 5 -20.77 5.93 40.61
CA ARG A 5 -19.52 6.65 40.31
C ARG A 5 -18.91 6.10 39.01
N LEU A 6 -18.88 6.93 37.96
CA LEU A 6 -18.13 6.66 36.74
C LEU A 6 -16.63 6.59 37.06
N ILE A 7 -16.03 5.45 36.71
CA ILE A 7 -14.61 5.16 36.84
C ILE A 7 -13.82 6.12 35.95
N ARG A 8 -12.94 6.93 36.54
CA ARG A 8 -11.92 7.69 35.80
C ARG A 8 -10.95 6.68 35.16
N PHE A 9 -11.02 6.52 33.85
CA PHE A 9 -9.94 5.88 33.11
C PHE A 9 -8.70 6.76 33.25
N LYS A 10 -7.61 6.16 33.77
CA LYS A 10 -6.29 6.80 33.79
C LYS A 10 -5.86 7.03 32.35
N GLU A 11 -5.69 8.30 32.00
CA GLU A 11 -4.97 8.78 30.84
C GLU A 11 -3.54 8.21 30.91
N VAL A 12 -3.21 7.28 30.02
CA VAL A 12 -1.88 6.69 29.92
C VAL A 12 -1.00 7.72 29.22
N ASN A 13 -0.23 8.47 30.01
CA ASN A 13 0.77 9.39 29.50
C ASN A 13 1.99 8.60 28.99
N GLY A 14 2.38 8.86 27.73
CA GLY A 14 3.78 8.81 27.32
C GLY A 14 4.19 7.71 26.34
N VAL A 15 3.97 7.96 25.04
CA VAL A 15 5.02 7.84 24.01
C VAL A 15 4.78 9.01 23.06
N GLY A 16 5.71 9.96 22.98
CA GLY A 16 5.71 10.91 21.87
C GLY A 16 5.99 10.09 20.62
N THR A 17 4.97 9.81 19.82
CA THR A 17 5.13 9.03 18.60
C THR A 17 5.86 9.89 17.60
N ASN A 18 7.17 9.69 17.46
CA ASN A 18 7.87 10.05 16.23
C ASN A 18 7.34 9.11 15.12
N SER A 19 6.09 9.28 14.69
CA SER A 19 5.47 8.36 13.74
C SER A 19 5.91 8.71 12.33
N ALA A 20 7.01 8.09 11.89
CA ALA A 20 7.27 7.99 10.46
C ALA A 20 6.19 7.10 9.83
N TYR A 21 5.70 7.48 8.65
CA TYR A 21 4.72 6.68 7.95
C TYR A 21 4.84 6.80 6.44
N ILE A 22 4.33 5.79 5.75
CA ILE A 22 4.16 5.82 4.31
C ILE A 22 2.71 6.02 3.94
N GLU A 23 2.47 6.76 2.85
CA GLU A 23 1.16 6.96 2.26
C GLU A 23 1.17 6.44 0.82
N ILE A 24 0.34 5.43 0.54
CA ILE A 24 0.28 4.79 -0.78
C ILE A 24 -1.05 5.14 -1.41
N SER A 25 -1.03 5.81 -2.55
CA SER A 25 -2.23 6.16 -3.31
C SER A 25 -2.35 5.32 -4.56
N ARG A 26 -3.50 4.64 -4.70
CA ARG A 26 -3.80 3.83 -5.88
C ARG A 26 -4.51 4.67 -6.94
N THR A 27 -3.95 4.68 -8.14
CA THR A 27 -4.57 5.30 -9.32
C THR A 27 -5.85 4.54 -9.67
N SER A 28 -6.98 5.25 -9.82
CA SER A 28 -8.22 4.62 -10.30
C SER A 28 -8.09 4.28 -11.78
N GLN A 29 -8.30 3.00 -12.10
CA GLN A 29 -8.14 2.48 -13.47
C GLN A 29 -9.23 1.46 -13.77
N TYR A 30 -9.64 1.33 -15.04
CA TYR A 30 -10.59 0.28 -15.44
C TYR A 30 -9.99 -1.12 -15.26
N VAL A 31 -8.67 -1.31 -15.47
CA VAL A 31 -7.99 -2.57 -15.07
C VAL A 31 -8.16 -2.75 -13.57
N ASN A 32 -8.50 -3.95 -13.14
CA ASN A 32 -8.53 -4.32 -11.73
C ASN A 32 -9.47 -3.47 -10.87
N LYS A 33 -10.44 -2.75 -11.47
CA LYS A 33 -11.32 -1.82 -10.75
C LYS A 33 -12.07 -2.46 -9.57
N ILE A 34 -12.42 -3.74 -9.70
CA ILE A 34 -13.12 -4.52 -8.67
C ILE A 34 -12.18 -5.33 -7.77
N ARG A 35 -10.87 -5.26 -7.99
CA ARG A 35 -9.86 -6.02 -7.26
C ARG A 35 -9.10 -5.08 -6.33
N SER A 36 -8.83 -5.52 -5.11
CA SER A 36 -7.96 -4.81 -4.17
C SER A 36 -6.50 -5.17 -4.42
N TYR A 37 -5.57 -4.27 -4.11
CA TYR A 37 -4.14 -4.56 -4.10
C TYR A 37 -3.69 -4.85 -2.68
N GLU A 38 -3.07 -6.00 -2.44
CA GLU A 38 -2.39 -6.33 -1.18
C GLU A 38 -1.10 -5.50 -1.09
N VAL A 39 -0.87 -4.89 0.07
CA VAL A 39 0.33 -4.11 0.38
C VAL A 39 1.22 -4.93 1.30
N ILE A 40 2.47 -5.12 0.89
CA ILE A 40 3.45 -5.93 1.61
C ILE A 40 4.65 -5.03 1.89
N VAL A 41 5.01 -4.90 3.17
CA VAL A 41 6.19 -4.15 3.63
C VAL A 41 7.05 -5.07 4.48
N ASP A 42 8.32 -5.19 4.12
CA ASP A 42 9.29 -6.10 4.76
C ASP A 42 8.77 -7.54 4.83
N ASP A 43 8.23 -8.02 3.71
CA ASP A 43 7.59 -9.33 3.57
C ASP A 43 6.36 -9.58 4.47
N ILE A 44 5.86 -8.56 5.16
CA ILE A 44 4.65 -8.63 6.00
C ILE A 44 3.47 -7.95 5.29
N GLU A 45 2.35 -8.65 5.16
CA GLU A 45 1.09 -8.06 4.64
C GLU A 45 0.54 -7.01 5.62
N ARG A 46 0.35 -5.78 5.14
CA ARG A 46 -0.12 -4.64 5.93
C ARG A 46 -1.61 -4.31 5.69
N GLY A 47 -2.19 -4.88 4.65
CA GLY A 47 -3.61 -4.73 4.30
C GLY A 47 -3.82 -4.55 2.80
N THR A 48 -5.00 -4.03 2.42
CA THR A 48 -5.37 -3.88 1.01
C THR A 48 -5.84 -2.48 0.63
N ILE A 49 -5.61 -2.07 -0.62
CA ILE A 49 -6.04 -0.78 -1.19
C ILE A 49 -7.06 -1.02 -2.31
N GLN A 50 -8.28 -0.50 -2.13
CA GLN A 50 -9.34 -0.51 -3.16
C GLN A 50 -9.06 0.51 -4.28
N ASP A 51 -9.78 0.39 -5.40
CA ASP A 51 -9.64 1.33 -6.53
C ASP A 51 -9.80 2.79 -6.09
N GLY A 52 -8.83 3.64 -6.48
CA GLY A 52 -8.80 5.05 -6.09
C GLY A 52 -8.47 5.32 -4.61
N GLY A 53 -8.23 4.28 -3.81
CA GLY A 53 -8.00 4.40 -2.38
C GLY A 53 -6.59 4.83 -1.99
N THR A 54 -6.45 5.19 -0.72
CA THR A 54 -5.17 5.51 -0.07
C THR A 54 -5.03 4.69 1.20
N MET A 55 -3.82 4.23 1.50
CA MET A 55 -3.47 3.54 2.74
C MET A 55 -2.29 4.22 3.41
N LYS A 56 -2.35 4.34 4.74
CA LYS A 56 -1.28 4.82 5.59
C LYS A 56 -0.75 3.68 6.45
N ILE A 57 0.56 3.56 6.55
CA ILE A 57 1.23 2.53 7.36
C ILE A 57 2.32 3.21 8.16
N GLU A 58 2.19 3.16 9.48
CA GLU A 58 3.24 3.58 10.41
C GLU A 58 4.38 2.56 10.38
N LEU A 59 5.61 3.07 10.31
CA LEU A 59 6.84 2.27 10.27
C LEU A 59 7.88 2.91 11.17
N GLU A 60 8.76 2.08 11.72
CA GLU A 60 9.96 2.58 12.38
C GLU A 60 10.87 3.29 11.36
N PRO A 61 11.68 4.28 11.77
CA PRO A 61 12.72 4.82 10.92
C PRO A 61 13.74 3.73 10.53
N GLY A 62 14.18 3.72 9.27
CA GLY A 62 15.06 2.67 8.78
C GLY A 62 14.95 2.41 7.28
N GLU A 63 15.61 1.34 6.84
CA GLU A 63 15.50 0.81 5.49
C GLU A 63 14.33 -0.17 5.44
N HIS A 64 13.48 -0.02 4.43
CA HIS A 64 12.30 -0.85 4.20
C HIS A 64 12.19 -1.23 2.73
N GLU A 65 11.47 -2.30 2.46
CA GLU A 65 11.05 -2.67 1.11
C GLU A 65 9.53 -2.76 1.03
N ILE A 66 8.95 -2.13 0.00
CA ILE A 66 7.52 -2.26 -0.31
C ILE A 66 7.31 -2.97 -1.64
N ARG A 67 6.27 -3.82 -1.69
CA ARG A 67 5.73 -4.39 -2.92
C ARG A 67 4.22 -4.54 -2.82
N LEU A 68 3.58 -4.70 -3.98
CA LEU A 68 2.15 -4.92 -4.09
C LEU A 68 1.88 -6.29 -4.69
N LYS A 69 0.72 -6.86 -4.35
CA LYS A 69 0.24 -8.13 -4.89
C LYS A 69 -1.23 -8.05 -5.28
N ILE A 70 -1.57 -8.76 -6.34
CA ILE A 70 -2.94 -9.00 -6.79
C ILE A 70 -3.01 -10.43 -7.32
N ASP A 71 -3.84 -11.27 -6.70
CA ASP A 71 -3.93 -12.70 -7.03
C ASP A 71 -2.53 -13.35 -7.02
N TRP A 72 -2.05 -13.83 -8.17
CA TRP A 72 -0.71 -14.43 -8.37
C TRP A 72 0.31 -13.48 -9.03
N CYS A 73 -0.04 -12.21 -9.18
CA CYS A 73 0.78 -11.17 -9.79
C CYS A 73 1.22 -10.13 -8.74
N GLY A 74 2.20 -9.30 -9.09
CA GLY A 74 2.72 -8.27 -8.20
C GLY A 74 3.29 -7.06 -8.91
N SER A 75 3.88 -6.16 -8.12
CA SER A 75 4.67 -5.03 -8.57
C SER A 75 6.17 -5.30 -8.44
N ASN A 76 6.96 -4.35 -8.93
CA ASN A 76 8.34 -4.20 -8.54
C ASN A 76 8.46 -4.11 -7.00
N ARG A 77 9.57 -4.61 -6.48
CA ARG A 77 10.04 -4.31 -5.12
C ARG A 77 10.70 -2.93 -5.14
N LEU A 78 10.39 -2.10 -4.16
CA LEU A 78 10.92 -0.76 -4.03
C LEU A 78 11.50 -0.58 -2.63
N ALA A 79 12.82 -0.48 -2.56
CA ALA A 79 13.52 -0.13 -1.32
C ALA A 79 13.41 1.39 -1.07
N PHE A 80 13.25 1.77 0.19
CA PHE A 80 13.23 3.15 0.62
C PHE A 80 13.71 3.30 2.06
N ARG A 81 14.21 4.50 2.38
CA ARG A 81 14.59 4.88 3.74
C ARG A 81 13.57 5.85 4.33
N LEU A 82 13.22 5.65 5.59
CA LEU A 82 12.47 6.59 6.43
C LEU A 82 13.35 7.17 7.52
N GLN A 83 13.29 8.49 7.69
CA GLN A 83 13.83 9.23 8.82
C GLN A 83 12.76 9.40 9.91
N ASP A 84 13.20 9.77 11.12
CA ASP A 84 12.29 10.15 12.20
C ASP A 84 11.27 11.21 11.74
N ASN A 85 9.98 10.97 12.00
CA ASN A 85 8.87 11.84 11.60
C ASN A 85 8.75 12.07 10.08
N GLU A 86 9.39 11.26 9.24
CA GLU A 86 9.27 11.38 7.79
C GLU A 86 7.93 10.82 7.29
N VAL A 87 7.34 11.52 6.32
CA VAL A 87 6.22 11.01 5.54
C VAL A 87 6.68 10.74 4.13
N ARG A 88 6.65 9.46 3.71
CA ARG A 88 7.00 9.09 2.35
C ARG A 88 5.78 8.68 1.54
N LYS A 89 5.63 9.27 0.35
CA LYS A 89 4.46 9.06 -0.50
C LYS A 89 4.79 8.17 -1.69
N PHE A 90 3.87 7.27 -2.00
CA PHE A 90 3.98 6.34 -3.11
C PHE A 90 2.72 6.38 -3.96
N ARG A 91 2.90 6.16 -5.26
CA ARG A 91 1.81 5.91 -6.20
C ARG A 91 1.86 4.47 -6.67
N CYS A 92 0.70 3.86 -6.84
CA CYS A 92 0.59 2.57 -7.48
C CYS A 92 -0.53 2.48 -8.52
N GLY A 93 -0.47 1.44 -9.34
CA GLY A 93 -1.43 1.16 -10.40
C GLY A 93 -1.02 -0.03 -11.26
N SER A 94 -1.67 -0.16 -12.41
CA SER A 94 -1.31 -1.09 -13.48
C SER A 94 -0.74 -0.34 -14.69
N PRO A 95 0.35 -0.82 -15.32
CA PRO A 95 0.88 -0.25 -16.55
C PRO A 95 0.04 -0.62 -17.79
N ILE A 96 -1.02 -1.43 -17.63
CA ILE A 96 -1.89 -1.85 -18.73
C ILE A 96 -2.80 -0.68 -19.15
N LYS A 97 -2.65 -0.24 -20.41
CA LYS A 97 -3.40 0.87 -21.02
C LYS A 97 -3.81 0.53 -22.45
N GLY A 98 -4.87 1.18 -22.96
CA GLY A 98 -5.25 1.18 -24.39
C GLY A 98 -5.52 -0.18 -25.03
N TRP A 99 -5.06 -0.39 -26.27
CA TRP A 99 -5.32 -1.62 -27.04
C TRP A 99 -4.88 -2.92 -26.33
N ARG A 100 -4.00 -2.83 -25.32
CA ARG A 100 -3.60 -3.97 -24.50
C ARG A 100 -4.75 -4.57 -23.67
N TYR A 101 -5.83 -3.82 -23.43
CA TYR A 101 -7.09 -4.31 -22.86
C TYR A 101 -7.86 -5.26 -23.79
N LEU A 102 -7.74 -5.07 -25.12
CA LEU A 102 -8.57 -5.71 -26.14
C LEU A 102 -7.94 -6.97 -26.73
N SER A 103 -6.74 -7.35 -26.29
CA SER A 103 -6.05 -8.54 -26.79
C SER A 103 -6.35 -9.74 -25.89
N PRO A 104 -7.24 -10.66 -26.30
CA PRO A 104 -7.58 -11.86 -25.52
C PRO A 104 -6.40 -12.82 -25.30
N PHE A 105 -5.28 -12.63 -26.02
CA PHE A 105 -4.07 -13.45 -25.91
C PHE A 105 -2.98 -12.85 -24.99
N MET A 106 -2.97 -11.53 -24.78
CA MET A 106 -1.95 -10.86 -23.96
C MET A 106 -2.20 -10.95 -22.45
N MET A 107 -3.46 -11.05 -22.02
CA MET A 107 -3.80 -11.23 -20.60
C MET A 107 -3.23 -12.53 -20.02
N PRO A 108 -3.44 -13.72 -20.62
CA PRO A 108 -2.81 -14.94 -20.11
C PRO A 108 -1.27 -14.88 -20.21
N TYR A 109 -0.71 -14.26 -21.26
CA TYR A 109 0.76 -14.16 -21.39
C TYR A 109 1.42 -13.36 -20.25
N SER A 110 0.85 -12.22 -19.85
CA SER A 110 1.38 -11.43 -18.73
C SER A 110 1.23 -12.14 -17.39
N ILE A 111 0.16 -12.92 -17.22
CA ILE A 111 -0.07 -13.80 -16.07
C ILE A 111 1.00 -14.90 -15.96
N PHE A 112 1.48 -15.46 -17.07
CA PHE A 112 2.45 -16.55 -17.04
C PHE A 112 3.92 -16.10 -16.96
N PHE A 113 4.33 -15.03 -17.65
CA PHE A 113 5.75 -14.74 -17.86
C PHE A 113 6.32 -13.51 -17.14
N ASN A 114 5.50 -12.59 -16.61
CA ASN A 114 6.03 -11.36 -15.98
C ASN A 114 5.16 -10.83 -14.82
N LYS A 115 4.90 -11.71 -13.87
CA LYS A 115 3.98 -11.50 -12.73
C LYS A 115 4.33 -10.27 -11.90
N ASP A 116 5.61 -10.03 -11.63
CA ASP A 116 6.09 -8.92 -10.79
C ASP A 116 6.07 -7.55 -11.49
N LYS A 117 5.59 -7.47 -12.73
CA LYS A 117 5.43 -6.20 -13.47
C LYS A 117 4.00 -5.95 -13.90
N TYR A 118 3.06 -6.70 -13.32
CA TYR A 118 1.64 -6.53 -13.59
C TYR A 118 1.06 -5.29 -12.91
N LEU A 119 1.63 -4.95 -11.75
CA LEU A 119 1.42 -3.71 -11.04
C LEU A 119 2.71 -2.89 -11.05
N TYR A 120 2.61 -1.61 -10.69
CA TYR A 120 3.76 -0.78 -10.38
C TYR A 120 3.57 -0.11 -9.03
N ILE A 121 4.69 0.17 -8.37
CA ILE A 121 4.79 1.09 -7.25
C ILE A 121 6.00 2.00 -7.47
N GLU A 122 5.80 3.30 -7.28
CA GLU A 122 6.83 4.33 -7.47
C GLU A 122 6.74 5.36 -6.34
N ALA A 123 7.89 5.90 -5.93
CA ALA A 123 7.93 7.04 -5.03
C ALA A 123 7.39 8.27 -5.76
N ILE A 124 6.62 9.09 -5.04
CA ILE A 124 6.25 10.42 -5.50
C ILE A 124 7.30 11.35 -4.92
N ASP A 125 8.31 11.69 -5.71
CA ASP A 125 9.20 12.79 -5.35
C ASP A 125 8.37 14.08 -5.41
N GLY A 126 8.38 14.82 -4.30
CA GLY A 126 7.77 16.14 -4.18
C GLY A 126 8.62 17.21 -4.84
#